data_AF-A0A316FH77-F1
#
_entry.id   AF-A0A316FH77-F1
#
_cell.length_a   1.000
_cell.length_b   1.000
_cell.length_c   1.000
_cell.angle_alpha   90.00
_cell.angle_beta   90.00
_cell.angle_gamma   90.00
#
_symmetry.space_group_name_H-M   'P 1'
#
loop_
_entity.id
_entity.type
_entity.pdbx_description
1 polymer ?
#
loop_
_entity_poly.entity_id
_entity_poly.type
_entity_poly.pdbx_seq_one_letter_code
_entity_poly.pdbx_strand_id
1 'polypeptide(L)'
;MIGYWDPLPTARRVLDDRALIAADLFQGLWEQRNWRNVPGPFYAAETDIMALGRGEAPNNICYDGDRGDGTVSEFVHRQPVTEGETAALIGAAQVEHWRGYQWDGDDHWTVDGVREWWRERGRVREWAVRIAADWAADGHPEWGFAGGPEYAGLYQDAARGHRDFVAYLDGGLEAYLRGYLFWLDRRREPRPGEALPILGS
;
A
#
# COMPACT_ATOMS: atom_id res chain seq x y z
N MET A 1 13.37 -12.20 -14.16
CA MET A 1 12.16 -11.36 -14.09
C MET A 1 11.28 -12.00 -13.04
N ILE A 2 11.14 -11.39 -11.88
CA ILE A 2 10.27 -11.92 -10.82
C ILE A 2 8.85 -11.59 -11.27
N GLY A 3 8.04 -12.61 -11.57
CA GLY A 3 6.63 -12.44 -11.91
C GLY A 3 5.82 -11.99 -10.70
N TYR A 4 4.52 -11.79 -10.88
CA TYR A 4 3.61 -11.61 -9.75
C TYR A 4 3.64 -12.85 -8.85
N TRP A 5 3.66 -12.64 -7.54
CA TRP A 5 3.55 -13.65 -6.50
C TRP A 5 2.21 -13.46 -5.80
N ASP A 6 1.37 -14.49 -5.76
CA ASP A 6 0.05 -14.41 -5.12
C ASP A 6 0.19 -14.48 -3.58
N PRO A 7 -0.14 -13.39 -2.84
CA PRO A 7 0.01 -13.38 -1.40
C PRO A 7 -1.16 -14.01 -0.64
N LEU A 8 -2.31 -14.23 -1.29
CA LEU A 8 -3.54 -14.63 -0.59
C LEU A 8 -3.44 -16.03 0.07
N PRO A 9 -2.79 -17.04 -0.52
CA PRO A 9 -2.55 -18.32 0.16
C PRO A 9 -1.76 -18.14 1.46
N THR A 10 -0.72 -17.30 1.44
CA THR A 10 0.09 -17.02 2.63
C THR A 10 -0.70 -16.23 3.66
N ALA A 11 -1.49 -15.26 3.20
CA ALA A 11 -2.32 -14.44 4.07
C ALA A 11 -3.33 -15.29 4.85
N ARG A 12 -4.02 -16.21 4.17
CA ARG A 12 -4.94 -17.17 4.80
C ARG A 12 -4.24 -18.00 5.87
N ARG A 13 -3.05 -18.55 5.56
CA ARG A 13 -2.26 -19.31 6.53
C ARG A 13 -1.87 -18.47 7.75
N VAL A 14 -1.44 -17.23 7.55
CA VAL A 14 -1.07 -16.33 8.67
C VAL A 14 -2.28 -16.01 9.55
N LEU A 15 -3.46 -15.81 8.96
CA LEU A 15 -4.70 -15.59 9.72
C LEU A 15 -5.04 -16.84 10.55
N ASP A 16 -4.98 -18.03 9.95
CA ASP A 16 -5.23 -19.29 10.64
C ASP A 16 -4.23 -19.53 11.77
N ASP A 17 -2.93 -19.35 11.51
CA ASP A 17 -1.83 -19.53 12.47
C ASP A 17 -1.97 -18.58 13.68
N ARG A 18 -2.54 -17.39 13.46
CA ARG A 18 -2.77 -16.37 14.50
C ARG A 18 -4.19 -16.42 15.10
N ALA A 19 -5.03 -17.37 14.68
CA ALA A 19 -6.44 -17.47 15.05
C ALA A 19 -7.22 -16.16 14.84
N LEU A 20 -6.96 -15.48 13.72
CA LEU A 20 -7.63 -14.23 13.33
C LEU A 20 -8.76 -14.50 12.34
N ILE A 21 -9.85 -13.76 12.50
CA ILE A 21 -11.01 -13.85 11.61
C ILE A 21 -10.88 -12.76 10.55
N ALA A 22 -10.73 -13.17 9.28
CA ALA A 22 -10.56 -12.23 8.16
C ALA A 22 -11.69 -11.17 8.10
N ALA A 23 -12.93 -11.60 8.31
CA ALA A 23 -14.11 -10.73 8.27
C ALA A 23 -14.13 -9.67 9.38
N ASP A 24 -13.43 -9.91 10.50
CA ASP A 24 -13.31 -8.92 11.57
C ASP A 24 -12.18 -7.93 11.28
N LEU A 25 -11.17 -8.36 10.53
CA LEU A 25 -9.96 -7.61 10.26
C LEU A 25 -10.06 -6.71 9.02
N PHE A 26 -10.73 -7.20 7.99
CA PHE A 26 -10.77 -6.61 6.67
C PHE A 26 -12.19 -6.18 6.30
N GLN A 27 -12.54 -4.95 6.64
CA GLN A 27 -13.87 -4.37 6.44
C GLN A 27 -13.85 -3.16 5.48
N GLY A 28 -12.68 -2.83 4.92
CA GLY A 28 -12.54 -1.75 3.95
C GLY A 28 -13.44 -1.94 2.72
N LEU A 29 -14.06 -0.85 2.27
CA LEU A 29 -14.91 -0.82 1.08
C LEU A 29 -14.14 -0.33 -0.13
N TRP A 30 -14.31 -1.01 -1.26
CA TRP A 30 -13.60 -0.70 -2.50
C TRP A 30 -13.85 0.73 -3.01
N GLU A 31 -15.06 1.24 -2.84
CA GLU A 31 -15.46 2.59 -3.26
C GLU A 31 -14.77 3.68 -2.43
N GLN A 32 -14.33 3.34 -1.22
CA GLN A 32 -13.61 4.21 -0.29
C GLN A 32 -12.09 4.06 -0.39
N ARG A 33 -11.58 3.17 -1.26
CA ARG A 33 -10.14 2.92 -1.39
C ARG A 33 -9.36 4.21 -1.61
N ASN A 34 -8.22 4.34 -0.93
CA ASN A 34 -7.29 5.41 -1.25
C ASN A 34 -6.83 5.26 -2.71
N TRP A 35 -7.01 6.31 -3.53
CA TRP A 35 -6.65 6.28 -4.94
C TRP A 35 -5.15 6.04 -5.19
N ARG A 36 -4.33 6.19 -4.15
CA ARG A 36 -2.86 5.97 -4.17
C ARG A 36 -2.44 4.53 -3.89
N ASN A 37 -3.37 3.66 -3.48
CA ASN A 37 -3.06 2.23 -3.34
C ASN A 37 -2.48 1.71 -4.66
N VAL A 38 -1.33 1.06 -4.59
CA VAL A 38 -0.76 0.36 -5.74
C VAL A 38 -1.64 -0.84 -6.06
N PRO A 39 -2.04 -1.05 -7.34
CA PRO A 39 -2.93 -2.15 -7.70
C PRO A 39 -2.43 -3.52 -7.24
N GLY A 40 -3.34 -4.32 -6.70
CA GLY A 40 -3.05 -5.62 -6.09
C GLY A 40 -4.17 -6.06 -5.15
N PRO A 41 -4.00 -7.23 -4.51
CA PRO A 41 -5.01 -7.80 -3.64
C PRO A 41 -5.27 -6.94 -2.41
N PHE A 42 -4.24 -6.38 -1.79
CA PHE A 42 -4.39 -5.57 -0.58
C PHE A 42 -4.64 -4.10 -0.90
N TYR A 43 -5.54 -3.45 -0.18
CA TYR A 43 -5.68 -2.00 -0.20
C TYR A 43 -6.17 -1.48 1.14
N ALA A 44 -5.97 -0.19 1.37
CA ALA A 44 -6.62 0.52 2.45
C ALA A 44 -7.76 1.39 1.89
N ALA A 45 -8.91 1.33 2.55
CA ALA A 45 -10.04 2.21 2.36
C ALA A 45 -9.98 3.37 3.35
N GLU A 46 -11.06 3.63 4.08
CA GLU A 46 -11.07 4.58 5.18
C GLU A 46 -10.48 3.92 6.43
N THR A 47 -9.23 4.28 6.76
CA THR A 47 -8.56 3.84 7.99
C THR A 47 -8.72 4.86 9.10
N ASP A 48 -8.42 4.45 10.34
CA ASP A 48 -8.22 5.35 11.45
C ASP A 48 -7.05 6.34 11.20
N ILE A 49 -6.93 7.29 12.13
CA ILE A 49 -5.98 8.40 12.08
C ILE A 49 -4.73 8.15 12.93
N MET A 50 -4.54 6.93 13.45
CA MET A 50 -3.50 6.62 14.44
C MET A 50 -2.13 6.40 13.81
N ALA A 51 -2.06 6.13 12.50
CA ALA A 51 -0.83 5.95 11.75
C ALA A 51 0.11 4.90 12.38
N LEU A 52 -0.41 3.70 12.60
CA LEU A 52 0.33 2.59 13.22
C LEU A 52 0.80 1.55 12.20
N GLY A 53 0.12 1.42 11.06
CA GLY A 53 0.34 0.33 10.11
C GLY A 53 1.75 0.31 9.51
N ARG A 54 2.41 1.47 9.37
CA ARG A 54 3.81 1.51 8.90
C ARG A 54 4.78 0.94 9.92
N GLY A 55 4.49 1.03 11.21
CA GLY A 55 5.29 0.40 12.26
C GLY A 55 5.33 -1.13 12.12
N GLU A 56 4.22 -1.72 11.66
CA GLU A 56 4.09 -3.15 11.40
C GLU A 56 4.61 -3.55 10.01
N ALA A 57 4.35 -2.71 8.99
CA ALA A 57 4.63 -3.00 7.58
C ALA A 57 5.35 -1.84 6.86
N PRO A 58 6.60 -1.51 7.24
CA PRO A 58 7.31 -0.33 6.75
C PRO A 58 7.69 -0.40 5.26
N ASN A 59 7.61 -1.57 4.64
CA ASN A 59 7.89 -1.74 3.20
C ASN A 59 6.63 -1.67 2.33
N ASN A 60 5.45 -1.62 2.95
CA ASN A 60 4.16 -1.78 2.26
C ASN A 60 3.21 -0.61 2.52
N ILE A 61 3.25 -0.03 3.72
CA ILE A 61 2.32 1.02 4.17
C ILE A 61 2.97 2.40 4.14
N CYS A 62 2.22 3.34 3.59
CA CYS A 62 2.52 4.76 3.61
C CYS A 62 1.27 5.52 4.05
N TYR A 63 1.42 6.80 4.37
CA TYR A 63 0.35 7.63 4.90
C TYR A 63 0.00 8.71 3.87
N ASP A 64 -1.27 9.04 3.71
CA ASP A 64 -1.75 9.86 2.60
C ASP A 64 -1.51 11.38 2.75
N GLY A 65 -0.78 11.76 3.79
CA GLY A 65 -0.44 13.13 4.14
C GLY A 65 -1.58 13.85 4.86
N ASP A 66 -1.35 15.11 5.22
CA ASP A 66 -2.32 15.90 5.96
C ASP A 66 -3.56 16.15 5.09
N ARG A 67 -4.75 15.77 5.58
CA ARG A 67 -6.04 16.06 4.93
C ARG A 67 -6.45 17.53 5.08
N GLY A 68 -5.61 18.35 5.70
CA GLY A 68 -5.80 19.78 5.99
C GLY A 68 -6.42 20.04 7.36
N ASP A 69 -6.70 18.98 8.12
CA ASP A 69 -7.25 18.98 9.47
C ASP A 69 -6.31 18.28 10.49
N GLY A 70 -5.08 17.96 10.08
CA GLY A 70 -4.10 17.26 10.90
C GLY A 70 -4.33 15.76 11.01
N THR A 71 -5.25 15.18 10.23
CA THR A 71 -5.46 13.73 10.17
C THR A 71 -4.72 13.09 8.98
N VAL A 72 -4.37 11.83 9.16
CA VAL A 72 -3.78 10.97 8.12
C VAL A 72 -4.62 9.72 7.97
N SER A 73 -4.57 9.10 6.80
CA SER A 73 -5.04 7.76 6.56
C SER A 73 -3.90 6.93 5.93
N GLU A 74 -4.01 5.62 5.99
CA GLU A 74 -2.98 4.71 5.52
C GLU A 74 -3.31 4.22 4.11
N PHE A 75 -2.29 3.78 3.36
CA PHE A 75 -2.49 3.11 2.08
C PHE A 75 -1.34 2.16 1.74
N VAL A 76 -1.65 1.16 0.92
CA VAL A 76 -0.70 0.15 0.45
C VAL A 76 0.06 0.70 -0.76
N HIS A 77 1.26 1.24 -0.52
CA HIS A 77 2.11 1.78 -1.58
C HIS A 77 2.95 0.70 -2.29
N ARG A 78 2.99 -0.52 -1.72
CA ARG A 78 3.66 -1.67 -2.31
C ARG A 78 3.03 -2.97 -1.85
N GLN A 79 2.68 -3.81 -2.80
CA GLN A 79 2.08 -5.13 -2.56
C GLN A 79 3.15 -6.10 -2.04
N PRO A 80 2.78 -7.04 -1.16
CA PRO A 80 3.75 -7.97 -0.58
C PRO A 80 4.22 -8.97 -1.64
N VAL A 81 5.52 -9.21 -1.70
CA VAL A 81 6.15 -10.18 -2.63
C VAL A 81 6.89 -11.29 -1.88
N THR A 82 6.72 -11.35 -0.56
CA THR A 82 7.27 -12.40 0.30
C THR A 82 6.27 -12.78 1.40
N GLU A 83 6.50 -13.93 2.05
CA GLU A 83 5.70 -14.33 3.20
C GLU A 83 5.83 -13.34 4.37
N GLY A 84 7.04 -12.82 4.61
CA GLY A 84 7.30 -11.86 5.68
C GLY A 84 6.55 -10.55 5.49
N GLU A 85 6.55 -10.01 4.26
CA GLU A 85 5.78 -8.80 3.93
C GLU A 85 4.27 -9.03 4.04
N THR A 86 3.79 -10.23 3.69
CA THR A 86 2.37 -10.59 3.86
C THR A 86 1.97 -10.63 5.33
N ALA A 87 2.81 -11.24 6.18
CA ALA A 87 2.57 -11.30 7.61
C ALA A 87 2.63 -9.92 8.28
N ALA A 88 3.49 -9.03 7.77
CA ALA A 88 3.59 -7.64 8.20
C ALA A 88 2.31 -6.84 7.83
N LEU A 89 1.80 -6.97 6.60
CA LEU A 89 0.55 -6.33 6.19
C LEU A 89 -0.66 -6.79 7.02
N ILE A 90 -0.72 -8.07 7.39
CA ILE A 90 -1.73 -8.56 8.34
C ILE A 90 -1.55 -7.90 9.71
N GLY A 91 -0.31 -7.76 10.19
CA GLY A 91 0.00 -7.01 11.40
C GLY A 91 -0.51 -5.57 11.36
N ALA A 92 -0.30 -4.87 10.24
CA ALA A 92 -0.80 -3.52 10.02
C ALA A 92 -2.34 -3.45 10.13
N ALA A 93 -3.05 -4.39 9.49
CA ALA A 93 -4.50 -4.46 9.62
C ALA A 93 -4.98 -4.76 11.06
N GLN A 94 -4.19 -5.50 11.85
CA GLN A 94 -4.54 -5.83 13.24
C GLN A 94 -4.49 -4.63 14.18
N VAL A 95 -3.54 -3.73 13.96
CA VAL A 95 -3.36 -2.53 14.80
C VAL A 95 -4.23 -1.35 14.34
N GLU A 96 -4.83 -1.44 13.16
CA GLU A 96 -5.74 -0.42 12.63
C GLU A 96 -7.15 -0.62 13.20
N HIS A 97 -7.68 0.40 13.90
CA HIS A 97 -8.87 0.26 14.75
C HIS A 97 -10.19 0.32 13.99
N TRP A 98 -10.23 0.94 12.80
CA TRP A 98 -11.45 1.07 12.00
C TRP A 98 -11.66 -0.11 11.03
N ARG A 99 -10.68 -1.02 10.94
CA ARG A 99 -10.70 -2.20 10.05
C ARG A 99 -10.82 -1.81 8.57
N GLY A 100 -10.26 -0.66 8.20
CA GLY A 100 -10.32 -0.05 6.87
C GLY A 100 -9.47 -0.74 5.81
N TYR A 101 -8.61 -1.71 6.18
CA TYR A 101 -7.91 -2.54 5.21
C TYR A 101 -8.84 -3.56 4.55
N GLN A 102 -8.45 -4.01 3.37
CA GLN A 102 -9.10 -5.11 2.66
C GLN A 102 -8.11 -5.87 1.76
N TRP A 103 -8.43 -7.12 1.42
CA TRP A 103 -7.60 -8.02 0.60
C TRP A 103 -8.29 -8.60 -0.64
N ASP A 104 -9.47 -8.08 -0.99
CA ASP A 104 -10.28 -8.52 -2.14
C ASP A 104 -9.99 -7.72 -3.42
N GLY A 105 -8.89 -6.95 -3.47
CA GLY A 105 -8.58 -6.06 -4.61
C GLY A 105 -8.47 -6.80 -5.95
N ASP A 106 -8.14 -8.08 -5.91
CA ASP A 106 -8.08 -8.98 -7.06
C ASP A 106 -9.44 -9.28 -7.71
N ASP A 107 -10.53 -9.03 -6.99
CA ASP A 107 -11.91 -9.14 -7.48
C ASP A 107 -12.39 -7.83 -8.12
N HIS A 108 -11.72 -6.71 -7.81
CA HIS A 108 -12.14 -5.37 -8.24
C HIS A 108 -11.24 -4.75 -9.32
N TRP A 109 -9.92 -5.00 -9.27
CA TRP A 109 -9.01 -4.47 -10.28
C TRP A 109 -9.26 -5.12 -11.63
N THR A 110 -9.39 -4.27 -12.66
CA THR A 110 -9.44 -4.70 -14.05
C THR A 110 -8.12 -4.36 -14.75
N VAL A 111 -7.82 -5.06 -15.85
CA VAL A 111 -6.66 -4.74 -16.70
C VAL A 111 -6.64 -3.27 -17.09
N ASP A 112 -7.78 -2.72 -17.48
CA ASP A 112 -7.88 -1.31 -17.88
C ASP A 112 -7.73 -0.36 -16.70
N GLY A 113 -8.28 -0.69 -15.53
CA GLY A 113 -8.12 0.10 -14.31
C GLY A 113 -6.66 0.17 -13.83
N VAL A 114 -5.92 -0.94 -13.93
CA VAL A 114 -4.48 -0.96 -13.62
C VAL A 114 -3.69 -0.08 -14.60
N ARG A 115 -4.03 -0.13 -15.90
CA ARG A 115 -3.40 0.72 -16.92
C ARG A 115 -3.74 2.20 -16.72
N GLU A 116 -4.96 2.52 -16.33
CA GLU A 116 -5.36 3.88 -16.00
C GLU A 116 -4.58 4.42 -14.81
N TRP A 117 -4.50 3.64 -13.72
CA TRP A 117 -3.67 3.99 -12.57
C TRP A 117 -2.20 4.22 -12.97
N TRP A 118 -1.65 3.35 -13.84
CA TRP A 118 -0.29 3.47 -14.35
C TRP A 118 -0.03 4.76 -15.14
N ARG A 119 -0.99 5.20 -15.96
CA ARG A 119 -0.90 6.48 -16.68
C ARG A 119 -0.87 7.67 -15.71
N GLU A 120 -1.68 7.60 -14.66
CA GLU A 120 -1.77 8.63 -13.62
C GLU A 120 -0.63 8.59 -12.59
N ARG A 121 0.31 7.63 -12.69
CA ARG A 121 1.40 7.48 -11.70
C ARG A 121 2.26 8.73 -11.54
N GLY A 122 2.34 9.57 -12.58
CA GLY A 122 3.05 10.86 -12.52
C GLY A 122 2.46 11.78 -11.44
N ARG A 123 1.12 11.84 -11.36
CA ARG A 123 0.40 12.58 -10.30
C ARG A 123 0.69 12.00 -8.91
N VAL A 124 0.72 10.67 -8.79
CA VAL A 124 1.06 9.99 -7.53
C VAL A 124 2.49 10.34 -7.11
N ARG A 125 3.44 10.30 -8.05
CA ARG A 125 4.85 10.63 -7.81
C ARG A 125 5.03 12.08 -7.35
N GLU A 126 4.43 13.04 -8.06
CA GLU A 126 4.49 14.46 -7.69
C GLU A 126 3.93 14.71 -6.28
N TRP A 127 2.80 14.08 -5.96
CA TRP A 127 2.23 14.12 -4.62
C TRP A 127 3.20 13.55 -3.58
N ALA A 128 3.78 12.37 -3.83
CA ALA A 128 4.66 11.69 -2.87
C ALA A 128 5.94 12.48 -2.61
N VAL A 129 6.54 13.09 -3.64
CA VAL A 129 7.71 13.97 -3.48
C VAL A 129 7.39 15.16 -2.59
N ARG A 130 6.23 15.80 -2.80
CA ARG A 130 5.80 16.96 -1.99
C ARG A 130 5.59 16.57 -0.54
N ILE A 131 4.88 15.47 -0.25
CA ILE A 131 4.63 15.03 1.12
C ILE A 131 5.93 14.57 1.80
N ALA A 132 6.83 13.89 1.09
CA ALA A 132 8.14 13.54 1.64
C ALA A 132 8.95 14.75 2.10
N ALA A 133 8.91 15.84 1.32
CA ALA A 133 9.62 17.08 1.65
C ALA A 133 8.97 17.80 2.84
N ASP A 134 7.65 17.85 2.84
CA ASP A 134 6.85 18.44 3.90
C ASP A 134 7.16 17.74 5.24
N TRP A 135 7.00 16.42 5.31
CA TRP A 135 7.22 15.61 6.52
C TRP A 135 8.68 15.54 6.98
N ALA A 136 9.64 15.89 6.13
CA ALA A 136 11.04 15.99 6.49
C ALA A 136 11.43 17.37 7.04
N ALA A 137 10.54 18.36 7.00
CA ALA A 137 10.83 19.70 7.48
C ALA A 137 10.79 19.77 9.03
N ASP A 138 11.81 20.38 9.62
CA ASP A 138 11.99 20.49 11.09
C ASP A 138 10.93 21.35 11.81
N GLY A 139 9.99 21.96 11.07
CA GLY A 139 9.00 22.91 11.59
C GLY A 139 7.56 22.57 11.24
N HIS A 140 7.25 21.29 11.05
CA HIS A 140 5.91 20.86 10.66
C HIS A 140 4.86 21.32 11.71
N PRO A 141 3.73 21.92 11.31
CA PRO A 141 2.66 22.32 12.22
C PRO A 141 2.25 21.20 13.19
N GLU A 142 1.82 21.59 14.38
CA GLU A 142 1.36 20.73 15.47
C GLU A 142 0.26 19.75 15.00
N TRP A 143 0.65 18.56 14.54
CA TRP A 143 -0.27 17.47 14.20
C TRP A 143 -0.93 16.95 15.48
N GLY A 144 -2.12 17.45 15.80
CA GLY A 144 -2.90 16.96 16.94
C GLY A 144 -2.07 16.77 18.22
N PHE A 145 -2.16 15.59 18.84
CA PHE A 145 -1.43 15.26 20.08
C PHE A 145 0.09 15.01 19.90
N ALA A 146 0.63 15.07 18.67
CA ALA A 146 1.98 14.62 18.31
C ALA A 146 2.91 15.74 17.80
N GLY A 147 2.69 17.00 18.23
CA GLY A 147 3.57 18.14 17.92
C GLY A 147 4.86 18.22 18.74
N GLY A 148 5.09 17.25 19.65
CA GLY A 148 6.27 17.19 20.51
C GLY A 148 7.53 16.66 19.77
N PRO A 149 8.74 17.07 20.19
CA PRO A 149 10.00 16.61 19.60
C PRO A 149 10.20 15.08 19.70
N GLU A 150 9.55 14.41 20.65
CA GLU A 150 9.55 12.95 20.80
C GLU A 150 8.94 12.22 19.59
N TYR A 151 8.11 12.89 18.79
CA TYR A 151 7.49 12.33 17.58
C TYR A 151 8.29 12.60 16.31
N ALA A 152 9.42 13.32 16.37
CA ALA A 152 10.25 13.63 15.20
C ALA A 152 10.68 12.37 14.43
N GLY A 153 10.96 11.26 15.13
CA GLY A 153 11.31 9.98 14.50
C GLY A 153 10.18 9.41 13.65
N LEU A 154 8.92 9.60 14.07
CA LEU A 154 7.75 9.13 13.32
C LEU A 154 7.61 9.90 11.99
N TYR A 155 7.72 11.23 12.00
CA TYR A 155 7.67 12.01 10.76
C TYR A 155 8.84 11.69 9.82
N GLN A 156 10.04 11.50 10.35
CA GLN A 156 11.20 11.11 9.55
C GLN A 156 11.05 9.74 8.88
N ASP A 157 10.52 8.75 9.61
CA ASP A 157 10.21 7.43 9.05
C ASP A 157 9.10 7.52 8.00
N ALA A 158 8.08 8.32 8.26
CA ALA A 158 6.96 8.42 7.36
C ALA A 158 7.35 9.20 6.07
N ALA A 159 8.24 10.21 6.17
CA ALA A 159 8.91 10.83 5.03
C ALA A 159 9.80 9.85 4.25
N ARG A 160 10.45 8.89 4.95
CA ARG A 160 11.19 7.80 4.31
C ARG A 160 10.26 6.91 3.49
N GLY A 161 9.10 6.53 4.03
CA GLY A 161 8.10 5.74 3.28
C GLY A 161 7.67 6.39 1.97
N HIS A 162 7.50 7.71 1.95
CA HIS A 162 7.20 8.44 0.72
C HIS A 162 8.37 8.43 -0.28
N ARG A 163 9.61 8.56 0.19
CA ARG A 163 10.81 8.43 -0.68
C ARG A 163 10.94 7.02 -1.25
N ASP A 164 10.64 6.00 -0.46
CA ASP A 164 10.64 4.61 -0.91
C ASP A 164 9.54 4.37 -1.95
N PHE A 165 8.37 5.01 -1.79
CA PHE A 165 7.32 4.95 -2.80
C PHE A 165 7.73 5.63 -4.11
N VAL A 166 8.36 6.81 -4.06
CA VAL A 166 8.91 7.48 -5.25
C VAL A 166 9.94 6.59 -5.94
N ALA A 167 10.86 5.98 -5.19
CA ALA A 167 11.85 5.06 -5.74
C ALA A 167 11.20 3.86 -6.42
N TYR A 168 10.10 3.33 -5.86
CA TYR A 168 9.37 2.20 -6.43
C TYR A 168 8.59 2.59 -7.71
N LEU A 169 7.96 3.77 -7.72
CA LEU A 169 7.29 4.35 -8.90
C LEU A 169 8.28 4.53 -10.06
N ASP A 170 9.49 5.00 -9.75
CA ASP A 170 10.56 5.24 -10.73
C ASP A 170 11.28 3.94 -11.13
N GLY A 171 11.26 2.91 -10.28
CA GLY A 171 11.95 1.65 -10.49
C GLY A 171 11.32 0.47 -9.76
N GLY A 172 10.90 -0.53 -10.52
CA GLY A 172 10.39 -1.81 -9.99
C GLY A 172 8.87 -1.97 -10.11
N LEU A 173 8.09 -0.89 -9.98
CA LEU A 173 6.63 -0.97 -10.05
C LEU A 173 6.13 -1.49 -11.41
N GLU A 174 6.77 -1.08 -12.52
CA GLU A 174 6.42 -1.60 -13.84
C GLU A 174 6.51 -3.14 -13.89
N ALA A 175 7.61 -3.71 -13.39
CA ALA A 175 7.82 -5.15 -13.43
C ALA A 175 6.72 -5.89 -12.65
N TYR A 176 6.37 -5.38 -11.47
CA TYR A 176 5.28 -5.90 -10.66
C TYR A 176 3.93 -5.80 -11.39
N LEU A 177 3.55 -4.62 -11.89
CA LEU A 177 2.24 -4.43 -12.52
C LEU A 177 2.09 -5.23 -13.82
N ARG A 178 3.17 -5.45 -14.57
CA ARG A 178 3.13 -6.34 -15.75
C ARG A 178 2.87 -7.79 -15.36
N GLY A 179 3.45 -8.25 -14.25
CA GLY A 179 3.11 -9.53 -13.65
C GLY A 179 1.66 -9.58 -13.19
N TYR A 180 1.19 -8.51 -12.55
CA TYR A 180 -0.18 -8.43 -12.03
C TYR A 180 -1.23 -8.41 -13.15
N LEU A 181 -0.99 -7.67 -14.24
CA LEU A 181 -1.84 -7.72 -15.43
C LEU A 181 -1.95 -9.13 -16.02
N PHE A 182 -0.85 -9.88 -16.05
CA PHE A 182 -0.87 -11.27 -16.47
C PHE A 182 -1.74 -12.11 -15.54
N TRP A 183 -1.61 -11.90 -14.21
CA TRP A 183 -2.41 -12.61 -13.22
C TRP A 183 -3.90 -12.28 -13.35
N LEU A 184 -4.30 -11.02 -13.55
CA LEU A 184 -5.71 -10.64 -13.72
C LEU A 184 -6.36 -11.33 -14.93
N ASP A 185 -5.62 -11.49 -16.03
CA ASP A 185 -6.08 -12.15 -17.26
C ASP A 185 -6.08 -13.68 -17.14
N ARG A 186 -5.04 -14.27 -16.54
CA ARG A 186 -4.80 -15.72 -16.55
C ARG A 186 -5.15 -16.44 -15.26
N ARG A 187 -5.35 -15.71 -14.17
CA ARG A 187 -5.55 -16.19 -12.79
C ARG A 187 -4.51 -17.21 -12.35
N ARG A 188 -3.26 -16.95 -12.73
CA ARG A 188 -2.06 -17.70 -12.34
C ARG A 188 -0.80 -16.86 -12.51
N GLU A 189 0.27 -17.26 -11.84
CA GLU A 189 1.58 -16.64 -12.01
C GLU A 189 2.17 -16.87 -13.42
N PRO A 190 2.99 -15.95 -13.94
CA PRO A 190 3.72 -16.13 -15.19
C PRO A 190 4.83 -17.19 -15.04
N ARG A 191 4.96 -18.08 -16.04
CA ARG A 191 6.06 -19.04 -16.11
C ARG A 191 7.33 -18.40 -16.69
N PRO A 192 8.52 -18.94 -16.39
CA PRO A 192 9.76 -18.46 -17.01
C PRO A 192 9.66 -18.43 -18.54
N GLY A 193 9.94 -17.28 -19.14
CA GLY A 193 9.91 -17.07 -20.60
C GLY A 193 8.55 -16.65 -21.18
N GLU A 194 7.48 -16.62 -20.40
CA GLU A 194 6.20 -16.06 -20.87
C GLU A 194 6.30 -14.53 -21.03
N ALA A 195 5.73 -14.02 -22.13
CA ALA A 195 5.66 -12.59 -22.37
C ALA A 195 4.65 -11.94 -21.42
N LEU A 196 5.10 -10.94 -20.66
CA LEU A 196 4.22 -10.15 -19.80
C LEU A 196 3.55 -9.02 -20.59
N PRO A 197 2.25 -8.74 -20.33
CA PRO A 197 1.55 -7.60 -20.92
C PRO A 197 2.32 -6.30 -20.74
N ILE A 198 2.13 -5.37 -21.69
CA ILE A 198 2.62 -4.00 -21.56
C ILE A 198 1.57 -3.13 -20.86
N LEU A 199 2.03 -2.18 -20.04
CA LEU A 199 1.15 -1.26 -19.29
C LEU A 199 0.59 -0.14 -20.18
N GLY A 200 1.21 0.11 -21.34
CA GLY A 200 0.96 1.31 -22.12
C GLY A 200 1.77 2.50 -21.59
N SER A 201 1.92 3.53 -22.44
CA SER A 201 2.56 4.80 -22.10
C SER A 201 1.60 5.71 -21.35
#